data_AF-A0A7S4E673-F1
#
_entry.id   AF-A0A7S4E673-F1
#
_cell.length_a   1.000
_cell.length_b   1.000
_cell.length_c   1.000
_cell.angle_alpha   90.00
_cell.angle_beta   90.00
_cell.angle_gamma   90.00
#
_symmetry.space_group_name_H-M   'P 1'
#
loop_
_entity.id
_entity.type
_entity.pdbx_description
1 polymer ?
#
loop_
_entity_poly.entity_id
_entity_poly.type
_entity_poly.pdbx_seq_one_letter_code
_entity_poly.pdbx_strand_id
1 'polypeptide(L)'
;MMRPPTARKPLKARQPPRGRKPATTKALQESQTTKDVRALIDRVRAAHGVRAPPAEKRGGRPAGAPNARKRPPSPPPPPPKPQQPPPPAPSAADLDAREREIAAEHEALERQMAQVRRQRAALTLQRRERELRDEAAATLSRRRAQLDARVERDVENLRRDLADREAALGRRRADIKREMDALVLKYEACATEACGAREAFQRAAESARAAAAEEASQYQRQADDAIRARLEREAKQLGFKMSASPRPRD
;
A
#
# COMPACT_ATOMS: atom_id res chain seq x y z
N MET A 1 -45.24 -12.45 18.81
CA MET A 1 -45.93 -11.15 18.60
C MET A 1 -44.88 -10.05 18.62
N MET A 2 -44.49 -9.56 17.44
CA MET A 2 -43.40 -8.60 17.22
C MET A 2 -43.97 -7.17 17.21
N ARG A 3 -43.38 -6.24 17.98
CA ARG A 3 -43.68 -4.80 17.89
C ARG A 3 -42.77 -4.16 16.83
N PRO A 4 -43.29 -3.30 15.93
CA PRO A 4 -42.46 -2.61 14.95
C PRO A 4 -41.78 -1.36 15.56
N PRO A 5 -40.58 -0.98 15.10
CA PRO A 5 -39.92 0.24 15.51
C PRO A 5 -40.51 1.47 14.79
N THR A 6 -40.74 2.53 15.57
CA THR A 6 -41.27 3.83 15.16
C THR A 6 -40.29 4.62 14.28
N ALA A 7 -40.81 5.18 13.17
CA ALA A 7 -40.10 6.05 12.24
C ALA A 7 -39.56 7.33 12.91
N ARG A 8 -38.25 7.58 12.79
CA ARG A 8 -37.61 8.85 13.17
C ARG A 8 -37.73 9.86 12.02
N LYS A 9 -38.12 11.09 12.38
CA LYS A 9 -38.28 12.26 11.50
C LYS A 9 -36.97 12.65 10.78
N PRO A 10 -37.01 13.13 9.53
CA PRO A 10 -35.83 13.63 8.84
C PRO A 10 -35.39 15.00 9.38
N LEU A 11 -34.09 15.11 9.69
CA LEU A 11 -33.44 16.36 10.07
C LEU A 11 -33.40 17.33 8.86
N LYS A 12 -33.84 18.55 9.12
CA LYS A 12 -33.92 19.69 8.20
C LYS A 12 -32.52 20.04 7.68
N ALA A 13 -32.29 19.86 6.38
CA ALA A 13 -31.04 20.21 5.71
C ALA A 13 -30.81 21.73 5.76
N ARG A 14 -29.68 22.12 6.33
CA ARG A 14 -29.19 23.50 6.42
C ARG A 14 -28.71 23.92 5.03
N GLN A 15 -29.38 24.89 4.39
CA GLN A 15 -28.91 25.48 3.13
C GLN A 15 -27.63 26.29 3.37
N PRO A 16 -26.58 26.14 2.53
CA PRO A 16 -25.45 27.05 2.53
C PRO A 16 -25.79 28.36 1.80
N PRO A 17 -25.12 29.48 2.14
CA PRO A 17 -25.42 30.78 1.58
C PRO A 17 -25.08 30.85 0.08
N ARG A 18 -26.04 31.36 -0.70
CA ARG A 18 -25.83 31.80 -2.08
C ARG A 18 -24.97 33.07 -2.06
N GLY A 19 -23.81 33.03 -2.70
CA GLY A 19 -23.06 34.25 -2.96
C GLY A 19 -21.59 34.03 -3.30
N ARG A 20 -21.31 33.66 -4.55
CA ARG A 20 -20.25 34.22 -5.43
C ARG A 20 -20.15 33.34 -6.68
N LYS A 21 -20.23 33.99 -7.84
CA LYS A 21 -20.05 33.36 -9.16
C LYS A 21 -18.68 32.66 -9.19
N PRO A 22 -18.56 31.41 -9.64
CA PRO A 22 -17.25 30.79 -9.83
C PRO A 22 -16.55 31.51 -10.98
N ALA A 23 -15.52 32.30 -10.66
CA ALA A 23 -14.50 32.63 -11.63
C ALA A 23 -13.94 31.29 -12.14
N THR A 24 -14.05 31.11 -13.45
CA THR A 24 -13.75 29.88 -14.17
C THR A 24 -12.35 29.38 -13.82
N THR A 25 -12.29 28.30 -13.03
CA THR A 25 -11.05 27.58 -12.69
C THR A 25 -10.29 27.13 -13.95
N LYS A 26 -11.00 26.93 -15.08
CA LYS A 26 -10.41 26.72 -16.41
C LYS A 26 -9.51 27.86 -16.88
N ALA A 27 -9.90 29.13 -16.67
CA ALA A 27 -9.10 30.27 -17.12
C ALA A 27 -7.83 30.46 -16.28
N LEU A 28 -7.88 30.13 -14.99
CA LEU A 28 -6.68 30.14 -14.13
C LEU A 28 -5.73 28.99 -14.49
N GLN A 29 -6.27 27.79 -14.75
CA GLN A 29 -5.47 26.61 -15.12
C GLN A 29 -4.83 26.78 -16.51
N GLU A 30 -5.54 27.34 -17.49
CA GLU A 30 -5.01 27.70 -18.81
C GLU A 30 -3.93 28.79 -18.74
N SER A 31 -4.07 29.75 -17.83
CA SER A 31 -3.06 30.81 -17.64
C SER A 31 -1.76 30.29 -17.00
N GLN A 32 -1.85 29.26 -16.15
CA GLN A 32 -0.69 28.61 -15.54
C GLN A 32 0.02 27.70 -16.54
N THR A 33 -0.72 26.89 -17.30
CA THR A 33 -0.10 26.04 -18.34
C THR A 33 0.58 26.87 -19.43
N THR A 34 0.02 28.03 -19.80
CA THR A 34 0.63 28.91 -20.81
C THR A 34 1.89 29.62 -20.30
N LYS A 35 1.93 29.97 -19.01
CA LYS A 35 3.14 30.52 -18.35
C LYS A 35 4.23 29.46 -18.22
N ASP A 36 3.87 28.24 -17.86
CA ASP A 36 4.81 27.12 -17.71
C ASP A 36 5.42 26.71 -19.05
N VAL A 37 4.63 26.72 -20.13
CA VAL A 37 5.13 26.47 -21.50
C VAL A 37 6.11 27.57 -21.94
N ARG A 38 5.85 28.85 -21.66
CA ARG A 38 6.82 29.92 -21.94
C ARG A 38 8.10 29.78 -21.14
N ALA A 39 8.00 29.50 -19.85
CA ALA A 39 9.17 29.30 -18.98
C ALA A 39 10.00 28.06 -19.39
N LEU A 40 9.38 27.05 -19.99
CA LEU A 40 10.07 25.91 -20.57
C LEU A 40 10.79 26.29 -21.87
N ILE A 41 10.12 27.03 -22.77
CA ILE A 41 10.72 27.52 -24.03
C ILE A 41 11.93 28.42 -23.74
N ASP A 42 11.85 29.29 -22.74
CA ASP A 42 12.93 30.20 -22.36
C ASP A 42 14.12 29.44 -21.76
N ARG A 43 13.87 28.40 -20.95
CA ARG A 43 14.94 27.51 -20.44
C ARG A 43 15.62 26.71 -21.54
N VAL A 44 14.85 26.18 -22.49
CA VAL A 44 15.39 25.45 -23.65
C VAL A 44 16.22 26.41 -24.53
N ARG A 45 15.76 27.65 -24.76
CA ARG A 45 16.55 28.66 -25.48
C ARG A 45 17.85 29.03 -24.77
N ALA A 46 17.82 29.19 -23.45
CA ALA A 46 19.00 29.47 -22.65
C ALA A 46 20.01 28.32 -22.69
N ALA A 47 19.54 27.06 -22.60
CA ALA A 47 20.38 25.87 -22.67
C ALA A 47 21.04 25.67 -24.05
N HIS A 48 20.43 26.17 -25.12
CA HIS A 48 20.96 26.11 -26.49
C HIS A 48 21.69 27.39 -26.94
N GLY A 49 21.96 28.34 -26.03
CA GLY A 49 22.71 29.57 -26.33
C GLY A 49 22.01 30.53 -27.29
N VAL A 50 20.70 30.37 -27.51
CA VAL A 50 19.92 31.21 -28.44
C VAL A 50 19.47 32.46 -27.70
N ARG A 51 20.21 33.57 -27.87
CA ARG A 51 19.85 34.89 -27.35
C ARG A 51 18.59 35.39 -28.06
N ALA A 52 17.56 35.75 -27.28
CA ALA A 52 16.32 36.29 -27.82
C ALA A 52 16.59 37.57 -28.65
N PRO A 53 15.98 37.75 -29.84
CA PRO A 53 16.04 39.03 -30.53
C PRO A 53 15.33 40.10 -29.68
N PRO A 54 15.83 41.35 -29.64
CA PRO A 54 15.17 42.43 -28.93
C PRO A 54 13.75 42.62 -29.48
N ALA A 55 12.82 42.91 -28.57
CA ALA A 55 11.44 43.20 -28.92
C ALA A 55 11.39 44.36 -29.93
N GLU A 56 11.09 44.03 -31.19
CA GLU A 56 10.77 45.01 -32.22
C GLU A 56 9.53 45.77 -31.76
N LYS A 57 9.75 47.01 -31.34
CA LYS A 57 8.71 48.02 -31.18
C LYS A 57 8.01 48.15 -32.53
N ARG A 58 6.81 47.59 -32.60
CA ARG A 58 5.84 47.77 -33.68
C ARG A 58 5.76 49.25 -34.06
N GLY A 59 5.86 49.48 -35.36
CA GLY A 59 5.96 50.77 -36.01
C GLY A 59 4.86 51.76 -35.59
N GLY A 60 5.31 52.88 -35.03
CA GLY A 60 4.57 54.12 -35.02
C GLY A 60 4.70 54.79 -36.39
N ARG A 61 3.59 54.85 -37.10
CA ARG A 61 3.35 55.65 -38.30
C ARG A 61 3.64 57.13 -38.03
N PRO A 62 4.53 57.83 -38.76
CA PRO A 62 4.50 59.28 -38.75
C PRO A 62 3.45 59.75 -39.75
N ALA A 63 2.34 60.27 -39.22
CA ALA A 63 1.42 61.13 -39.94
C ALA A 63 2.14 62.44 -40.30
N GLY A 64 1.92 62.90 -41.52
CA GLY A 64 2.53 64.12 -42.04
C GLY A 64 2.14 65.38 -41.28
N ALA A 65 3.05 66.35 -41.30
CA ALA A 65 2.74 67.76 -41.22
C ALA A 65 3.64 68.50 -42.24
N PRO A 66 3.07 69.40 -43.06
CA PRO A 66 3.77 70.08 -44.13
C PRO A 66 4.56 71.26 -43.56
N ASN A 67 5.79 71.47 -44.03
CA ASN A 67 6.43 72.77 -43.84
C ASN A 67 7.10 73.22 -45.13
N ALA A 68 6.50 74.25 -45.69
CA ALA A 68 6.93 74.99 -46.86
C ALA A 68 8.32 75.58 -46.64
N ARG A 69 9.28 75.19 -47.49
CA ARG A 69 10.47 76.00 -47.78
C ARG A 69 10.74 76.00 -49.28
N LYS A 70 10.90 77.22 -49.76
CA LYS A 70 11.01 77.71 -51.14
C LYS A 70 11.99 76.88 -51.97
N ARG A 71 11.53 76.39 -53.15
CA ARG A 71 12.39 75.79 -54.17
C ARG A 71 13.26 76.88 -54.83
N PRO A 72 14.58 76.68 -55.00
CA PRO A 72 15.37 77.49 -55.92
C PRO A 72 14.92 77.22 -57.37
N PRO A 73 15.11 78.18 -58.30
CA PRO A 73 14.69 78.00 -59.70
C PRO A 73 15.42 76.80 -60.33
N SER A 74 14.65 75.97 -61.04
CA SER A 74 15.13 74.79 -61.76
C SER A 74 16.17 75.20 -62.82
N PRO A 75 17.31 74.49 -62.94
CA PRO A 75 18.21 74.68 -64.07
C PRO A 75 17.47 74.31 -65.38
N PRO A 76 17.86 74.91 -66.53
CA PRO A 76 17.30 74.54 -67.82
C PRO A 76 17.47 73.02 -68.06
N PRO A 77 16.54 72.37 -68.79
CA PRO A 77 16.64 70.95 -69.05
C PRO A 77 17.99 70.64 -69.71
N PRO A 78 18.70 69.57 -69.30
CA PRO A 78 19.90 69.15 -70.00
C PRO A 78 19.56 68.88 -71.47
N PRO A 79 20.48 69.11 -72.41
CA PRO A 79 20.26 68.78 -73.82
C PRO A 79 19.84 67.31 -73.92
N PRO A 80 18.98 66.97 -74.90
CA PRO A 80 18.60 65.58 -75.12
C PRO A 80 19.87 64.75 -75.21
N LYS A 81 20.01 63.76 -74.32
CA LYS A 81 21.09 62.77 -74.45
C LYS A 81 21.00 62.23 -75.88
N PRO A 82 22.14 62.05 -76.59
CA PRO A 82 22.13 61.37 -77.87
C PRO A 82 21.28 60.11 -77.72
N GLN A 83 20.30 59.91 -78.61
CA GLN A 83 19.58 58.65 -78.67
C GLN A 83 20.64 57.57 -78.81
N GLN A 84 20.90 56.84 -77.72
CA GLN A 84 21.73 55.67 -77.79
C GLN A 84 21.10 54.78 -78.87
N PRO A 85 21.87 54.27 -79.83
CA PRO A 85 21.34 53.31 -80.77
C PRO A 85 20.67 52.20 -79.95
N PRO A 86 19.49 51.70 -80.39
CA PRO A 86 18.87 50.59 -79.71
C PRO A 86 19.92 49.48 -79.59
N PRO A 87 20.02 48.80 -78.43
CA PRO A 87 20.97 47.73 -78.27
C PRO A 87 20.79 46.75 -79.44
N PRO A 88 21.90 46.22 -80.00
CA PRO A 88 21.80 45.28 -81.11
C PRO A 88 20.84 44.16 -80.73
N ALA A 89 19.95 43.81 -81.66
CA ALA A 89 19.05 42.69 -81.45
C ALA A 89 19.91 41.45 -81.13
N PRO A 90 19.56 40.68 -80.09
CA PRO A 90 20.31 39.48 -79.73
C PRO A 90 20.41 38.57 -80.95
N SER A 91 21.59 38.02 -81.20
CA SER A 91 21.79 37.12 -82.32
C SER A 91 20.97 35.84 -82.09
N ALA A 92 20.63 35.12 -83.16
CA ALA A 92 19.92 33.84 -83.04
C ALA A 92 20.68 32.85 -82.12
N ALA A 93 22.01 32.91 -82.10
CA ALA A 93 22.85 32.10 -81.21
C ALA A 93 22.71 32.49 -79.73
N ASP A 94 22.49 33.78 -79.42
CA ASP A 94 22.26 34.24 -78.04
C ASP A 94 20.88 33.81 -77.52
N LEU A 95 19.89 33.73 -78.41
CA LEU A 95 18.55 33.21 -78.10
C LEU A 95 18.59 31.71 -77.85
N ASP A 96 19.25 30.93 -78.71
CA ASP A 96 19.43 29.48 -78.52
C ASP A 96 20.22 29.16 -77.24
N ALA A 97 21.25 29.95 -76.92
CA ALA A 97 22.01 29.78 -75.68
C ALA A 97 21.14 30.06 -74.43
N ARG A 98 20.32 31.12 -74.48
CA ARG A 98 19.36 31.42 -73.41
C ARG A 98 18.28 30.36 -73.25
N GLU A 99 17.76 29.80 -74.35
CA GLU A 99 16.77 28.72 -74.28
C GLU A 99 17.35 27.48 -73.61
N ARG A 100 18.61 27.13 -73.90
CA ARG A 100 19.32 26.03 -73.23
C ARG A 100 19.57 26.31 -71.76
N GLU A 101 19.92 27.54 -71.40
CA GLU A 101 20.09 27.97 -70.01
C GLU A 101 18.78 27.86 -69.23
N ILE A 102 17.67 28.37 -69.78
CA ILE A 102 16.33 28.27 -69.18
C ILE A 102 15.90 26.79 -69.02
N ALA A 103 16.18 25.93 -70.00
CA ALA A 103 15.88 24.50 -69.91
C ALA A 103 16.70 23.81 -68.81
N ALA A 104 17.98 24.14 -68.66
CA ALA A 104 18.85 23.61 -67.62
C ALA A 104 18.42 24.09 -66.22
N GLU A 105 18.04 25.36 -66.08
CA GLU A 105 17.47 25.91 -64.85
C GLU A 105 16.15 25.24 -64.47
N HIS A 106 15.28 25.00 -65.45
CA HIS A 106 14.03 24.28 -65.24
C HIS A 106 14.27 22.84 -64.75
N GLU A 107 15.18 22.10 -65.39
CA GLU A 107 15.53 20.75 -64.97
C GLU A 107 16.17 20.73 -63.56
N ALA A 108 17.01 21.73 -63.24
CA ALA A 108 17.57 21.90 -61.90
C ALA A 108 16.48 22.17 -60.84
N LEU A 109 15.50 23.02 -61.16
CA LEU A 109 14.35 23.31 -60.30
C LEU A 109 13.49 22.06 -60.09
N GLU A 110 13.22 21.28 -61.13
CA GLU A 110 12.48 20.02 -61.03
C GLU A 110 13.19 19.01 -60.13
N ARG A 111 14.51 18.87 -60.24
CA ARG A 111 15.32 18.03 -59.36
C ARG A 111 15.24 18.51 -57.91
N GLN A 112 15.31 19.82 -57.66
CA GLN A 112 15.14 20.39 -56.32
C GLN A 112 13.74 20.10 -55.75
N MET A 113 12.68 20.28 -56.54
CA MET A 113 11.32 19.95 -56.11
C MET A 113 11.17 18.45 -55.82
N ALA A 114 11.78 17.57 -56.62
CA ALA A 114 11.80 16.14 -56.39
C ALA A 114 12.52 15.79 -55.07
N GLN A 115 13.64 16.45 -54.77
CA GLN A 115 14.36 16.26 -53.51
C GLN A 115 13.53 16.70 -52.31
N VAL A 116 12.85 17.85 -52.40
CA VAL A 116 11.94 18.32 -51.34
C VAL A 116 10.79 17.34 -51.13
N ARG A 117 10.20 16.78 -52.20
CA ARG A 117 9.16 15.74 -52.10
C ARG A 117 9.67 14.50 -51.37
N ARG A 118 10.89 14.03 -51.70
CA ARG A 118 11.52 12.89 -51.02
C ARG A 118 11.77 13.17 -49.54
N GLN A 119 12.30 14.34 -49.20
CA GLN A 119 12.54 14.73 -47.81
C GLN A 119 11.24 14.81 -47.00
N ARG A 120 10.17 15.39 -47.59
CA ARG A 120 8.85 15.43 -46.96
C ARG A 120 8.29 14.03 -46.73
N ALA A 121 8.39 13.13 -47.72
CA ALA A 121 7.97 11.75 -47.57
C ALA A 121 8.72 11.03 -46.44
N ALA A 122 10.05 11.21 -46.35
CA ALA A 122 10.86 10.63 -45.30
C ALA A 122 10.47 11.15 -43.89
N LEU A 123 10.21 12.45 -43.75
CA LEU A 123 9.75 13.03 -42.48
C LEU A 123 8.37 12.50 -42.08
N THR A 124 7.46 12.29 -43.03
CA THR A 124 6.16 11.68 -42.76
C THR A 124 6.32 10.25 -42.24
N LEU A 125 7.20 9.44 -42.85
CA LEU A 125 7.51 8.10 -42.36
C LEU A 125 8.10 8.12 -40.96
N GLN A 126 9.07 8.99 -40.69
CA GLN A 126 9.66 9.12 -39.35
C GLN A 126 8.64 9.53 -38.28
N ARG A 127 7.71 10.44 -38.62
CA ARG A 127 6.61 10.79 -37.70
C ARG A 127 5.73 9.58 -37.41
N ARG A 128 5.38 8.81 -38.44
CA ARG A 128 4.59 7.60 -38.29
C ARG A 128 5.28 6.54 -37.43
N GLU A 129 6.59 6.36 -37.60
CA GLU A 129 7.37 5.45 -36.75
C GLU A 129 7.39 5.88 -35.29
N ARG A 130 7.50 7.18 -35.02
CA ARG A 130 7.43 7.71 -33.64
C ARG A 130 6.06 7.48 -33.03
N GLU A 131 4.99 7.75 -33.77
CA GLU A 131 3.62 7.46 -33.33
C GLU A 131 3.45 5.98 -32.96
N LEU A 132 3.93 5.07 -33.80
CA LEU A 132 3.87 3.62 -33.53
C LEU A 132 4.67 3.23 -32.28
N ARG A 133 5.84 3.84 -32.07
CA ARG A 133 6.64 3.61 -30.84
C ARG A 133 5.92 4.13 -29.60
N ASP A 134 5.31 5.30 -29.69
CA ASP A 134 4.56 5.90 -28.57
C ASP A 134 3.30 5.08 -28.25
N GLU A 135 2.58 4.58 -29.27
CA GLU A 135 1.46 3.65 -29.12
C GLU A 135 1.89 2.33 -28.47
N ALA A 136 3.01 1.76 -28.90
CA ALA A 136 3.57 0.54 -28.30
C ALA A 136 4.00 0.78 -26.83
N ALA A 137 4.67 1.90 -26.56
CA ALA A 137 5.07 2.30 -25.20
C ALA A 137 3.86 2.51 -24.29
N ALA A 138 2.80 3.17 -24.78
CA ALA A 138 1.55 3.34 -24.06
C ALA A 138 0.84 2.01 -23.79
N THR A 139 0.93 1.06 -24.71
CA THR A 139 0.34 -0.28 -24.55
C THR A 139 1.10 -1.09 -23.50
N LEU A 140 2.43 -1.09 -23.55
CA LEU A 140 3.26 -1.75 -22.54
C LEU A 140 3.07 -1.11 -21.16
N SER A 141 2.96 0.22 -21.08
CA SER A 141 2.72 0.94 -19.83
C SER A 141 1.37 0.56 -19.21
N ARG A 142 0.31 0.47 -20.03
CA ARG A 142 -1.02 0.00 -19.58
C ARG A 142 -0.95 -1.44 -19.08
N ARG A 143 -0.28 -2.35 -19.81
CA ARG A 143 -0.13 -3.75 -19.40
C ARG A 143 0.65 -3.88 -18.09
N ARG A 144 1.71 -3.09 -17.91
CA ARG A 144 2.47 -3.04 -16.66
C ARG A 144 1.60 -2.59 -15.49
N ALA A 145 0.88 -1.48 -15.64
CA ALA A 145 -0.03 -1.00 -14.60
C ALA A 145 -1.13 -2.02 -14.23
N GLN A 146 -1.63 -2.78 -15.20
CA GLN A 146 -2.60 -3.86 -14.93
C GLN A 146 -1.99 -5.02 -14.15
N LEU A 147 -0.74 -5.39 -14.46
CA LEU A 147 -0.02 -6.43 -13.73
C LEU A 147 0.29 -5.97 -12.30
N ASP A 148 0.76 -4.74 -12.13
CA ASP A 148 1.04 -4.14 -10.82
C ASP A 148 -0.24 -4.14 -9.96
N ALA A 149 -1.36 -3.66 -10.52
CA ALA A 149 -2.66 -3.67 -9.83
C ALA A 149 -3.21 -5.09 -9.54
N ARG A 150 -2.79 -6.11 -10.30
CA ARG A 150 -3.12 -7.51 -9.99
C ARG A 150 -2.27 -8.02 -8.84
N VAL A 151 -0.96 -7.78 -8.88
CA VAL A 151 -0.02 -8.16 -7.83
C VAL A 151 -0.41 -7.50 -6.50
N GLU A 152 -0.78 -6.21 -6.50
CA GLU A 152 -1.25 -5.52 -5.30
C GLU A 152 -2.48 -6.19 -4.68
N ARG A 153 -3.48 -6.53 -5.50
CA ARG A 153 -4.67 -7.26 -5.05
C ARG A 153 -4.33 -8.64 -4.48
N ASP A 154 -3.45 -9.38 -5.16
CA ASP A 154 -3.03 -10.70 -4.71
C ASP A 154 -2.26 -10.61 -3.37
N VAL A 155 -1.40 -9.60 -3.20
CA VAL A 155 -0.70 -9.32 -1.94
C VAL A 155 -1.68 -8.96 -0.82
N GLU A 156 -2.70 -8.14 -1.09
CA GLU A 156 -3.73 -7.82 -0.11
C GLU A 156 -4.54 -9.05 0.31
N ASN A 157 -4.91 -9.90 -0.65
CA ASN A 157 -5.62 -11.15 -0.37
C ASN A 157 -4.76 -12.08 0.50
N LEU A 158 -3.48 -12.26 0.16
CA LEU A 158 -2.56 -13.07 0.96
C LEU A 158 -2.37 -12.51 2.38
N ARG A 159 -2.35 -11.18 2.54
CA ARG A 159 -2.30 -10.54 3.87
C ARG A 159 -3.55 -10.84 4.70
N ARG A 160 -4.74 -10.81 4.09
CA ARG A 160 -6.00 -11.18 4.78
C ARG A 160 -5.98 -12.65 5.19
N ASP A 161 -5.60 -13.54 4.27
CA ASP A 161 -5.51 -14.98 4.54
C ASP A 161 -4.53 -15.30 5.67
N LEU A 162 -3.38 -14.61 5.71
CA LEU A 162 -2.41 -14.75 6.80
C LEU A 162 -3.00 -14.30 8.14
N ALA A 163 -3.66 -13.13 8.18
CA ALA A 163 -4.30 -12.64 9.40
C ALA A 163 -5.39 -13.60 9.91
N ASP A 164 -6.20 -14.17 9.00
CA ASP A 164 -7.23 -15.15 9.36
C ASP A 164 -6.62 -16.44 9.91
N ARG A 165 -5.53 -16.93 9.31
CA ARG A 165 -4.79 -18.10 9.80
C ARG A 165 -4.15 -17.85 11.16
N GLU A 166 -3.55 -16.68 11.38
CA GLU A 166 -2.98 -16.29 12.67
C GLU A 166 -4.06 -16.22 13.75
N ALA A 167 -5.23 -15.63 13.44
CA ALA A 167 -6.37 -15.60 14.34
C ALA A 167 -6.90 -17.02 14.66
N ALA A 168 -6.94 -17.91 13.66
CA ALA A 168 -7.34 -19.31 13.85
C ALA A 168 -6.35 -20.08 14.74
N LEU A 169 -5.04 -19.89 14.53
CA LEU A 169 -4.00 -20.47 15.38
C LEU A 169 -4.08 -19.91 16.81
N GLY A 170 -4.36 -18.62 16.96
CA GLY A 170 -4.60 -17.98 18.26
C GLY A 170 -5.76 -18.64 19.02
N ARG A 171 -6.90 -18.86 18.35
CA ARG A 171 -8.04 -19.60 18.92
C ARG A 171 -7.66 -21.02 19.33
N ARG A 172 -7.01 -21.77 18.44
CA ARG A 172 -6.58 -23.15 18.73
C ARG A 172 -5.62 -23.24 19.90
N ARG A 173 -4.68 -22.30 20.02
CA ARG A 173 -3.77 -22.22 21.19
C ARG A 173 -4.53 -21.96 22.49
N ALA A 174 -5.53 -21.09 22.46
CA ALA A 174 -6.38 -20.82 23.62
C ALA A 174 -7.20 -22.06 24.02
N ASP A 175 -7.72 -22.80 23.05
CA ASP A 175 -8.48 -24.03 23.30
C ASP A 175 -7.59 -25.13 23.88
N ILE A 176 -6.41 -25.37 23.29
CA ILE A 176 -5.42 -26.32 23.84
C ILE A 176 -5.05 -25.94 25.27
N LYS A 177 -4.86 -24.64 25.56
CA LYS A 177 -4.55 -24.20 26.92
C LYS A 177 -5.70 -24.54 27.89
N ARG A 178 -6.96 -24.28 27.51
CA ARG A 178 -8.12 -24.64 28.34
C ARG A 178 -8.22 -26.15 28.57
N GLU A 179 -7.95 -26.95 27.55
CA GLU A 179 -7.91 -28.41 27.68
C GLU A 179 -6.82 -28.86 28.64
N MET A 180 -5.62 -28.29 28.54
CA MET A 180 -4.52 -28.57 29.47
C MET A 180 -4.88 -28.17 30.90
N ASP A 181 -5.40 -26.96 31.12
CA ASP A 181 -5.81 -26.48 32.43
C ASP A 181 -6.90 -27.39 33.03
N ALA A 182 -7.86 -27.84 32.21
CA ALA A 182 -8.89 -28.78 32.64
C ALA A 182 -8.32 -30.17 33.00
N LEU A 183 -7.29 -30.65 32.29
CA LEU A 183 -6.62 -31.90 32.63
C LEU A 183 -5.81 -31.78 33.92
N VAL A 184 -5.15 -30.65 34.16
CA VAL A 184 -4.44 -30.38 35.42
C VAL A 184 -5.43 -30.42 36.59
N LEU A 185 -6.57 -29.75 36.49
CA LEU A 185 -7.60 -29.78 37.53
C LEU A 185 -8.12 -31.19 37.81
N LYS A 186 -8.33 -32.01 36.76
CA LYS A 186 -8.73 -33.42 36.94
C LYS A 186 -7.64 -34.22 37.64
N TYR A 187 -6.38 -34.03 37.27
CA TYR A 187 -5.27 -34.72 37.89
C TYR A 187 -5.13 -34.35 39.37
N GLU A 188 -5.26 -33.07 39.72
CA GLU A 188 -5.24 -32.59 41.10
C GLU A 188 -6.40 -33.17 41.91
N ALA A 189 -7.61 -33.25 41.35
CA ALA A 189 -8.75 -33.90 42.00
C ALA A 189 -8.50 -35.40 42.25
N CYS A 190 -8.00 -36.13 41.25
CA CYS A 190 -7.66 -37.54 41.44
C CYS A 190 -6.54 -37.74 42.48
N ALA A 191 -5.57 -36.82 42.54
CA ALA A 191 -4.50 -36.88 43.53
C ALA A 191 -5.02 -36.66 44.95
N THR A 192 -5.93 -35.71 45.17
CA THR A 192 -6.54 -35.48 46.49
C THR A 192 -7.42 -36.66 46.93
N GLU A 193 -8.19 -37.24 46.01
CA GLU A 193 -8.97 -38.45 46.26
C GLU A 193 -8.07 -39.64 46.64
N ALA A 194 -6.97 -39.85 45.90
CA ALA A 194 -6.02 -40.92 46.18
C ALA A 194 -5.33 -40.76 47.55
N CYS A 195 -4.97 -39.52 47.92
CA CYS A 195 -4.43 -39.21 49.24
C CYS A 195 -5.47 -39.50 50.34
N GLY A 196 -6.71 -39.06 50.16
CA GLY A 196 -7.80 -39.31 51.12
C GLY A 196 -8.09 -40.81 51.29
N ALA A 197 -8.11 -41.57 50.19
CA ALA A 197 -8.27 -43.03 50.23
C ALA A 197 -7.13 -43.71 50.99
N ARG A 198 -5.89 -43.26 50.80
CA ARG A 198 -4.72 -43.76 51.53
C ARG A 198 -4.81 -43.49 53.03
N GLU A 199 -5.19 -42.28 53.43
CA GLU A 199 -5.38 -41.94 54.84
C GLU A 199 -6.51 -42.76 55.48
N ALA A 200 -7.63 -42.95 54.78
CA ALA A 200 -8.74 -43.78 55.27
C ALA A 200 -8.30 -45.23 55.47
N PHE A 201 -7.53 -45.78 54.53
CA PHE A 201 -6.97 -47.12 54.66
C PHE A 201 -6.00 -47.24 55.84
N GLN A 202 -5.15 -46.23 56.07
CA GLN A 202 -4.24 -46.20 57.22
C GLN A 202 -4.99 -46.18 58.54
N ARG A 203 -6.02 -45.33 58.69
CA ARG A 203 -6.85 -45.28 59.90
C ARG A 203 -7.58 -46.60 60.15
N ALA A 204 -8.12 -47.22 59.09
CA ALA A 204 -8.77 -48.53 59.20
C ALA A 204 -7.77 -49.62 59.65
N ALA A 205 -6.55 -49.60 59.11
CA ALA A 205 -5.49 -50.53 59.52
C ALA A 205 -5.05 -50.32 60.98
N GLU A 206 -4.93 -49.07 61.43
CA GLU A 206 -4.61 -48.73 62.82
C GLU A 206 -5.73 -49.16 63.78
N SER A 207 -6.99 -48.90 63.42
CA SER A 207 -8.15 -49.34 64.20
C SER A 207 -8.23 -50.86 64.30
N ALA A 208 -7.97 -51.59 63.22
CA ALA A 208 -7.92 -53.05 63.22
C ALA A 208 -6.77 -53.59 64.11
N ARG A 209 -5.59 -52.95 64.09
CA ARG A 209 -4.48 -53.30 64.98
C ARG A 209 -4.81 -53.04 66.44
N ALA A 210 -5.48 -51.92 66.75
CA ALA A 210 -5.90 -51.59 68.11
C ALA A 210 -6.93 -52.62 68.62
N ALA A 211 -7.93 -52.97 67.81
CA ALA A 211 -8.90 -54.01 68.16
C ALA A 211 -8.24 -55.36 68.39
N ALA A 212 -7.31 -55.77 67.52
CA ALA A 212 -6.54 -57.01 67.70
C ALA A 212 -5.68 -57.00 68.97
N ALA A 213 -5.10 -55.85 69.34
CA ALA A 213 -4.33 -55.70 70.58
C ALA A 213 -5.23 -55.76 71.83
N GLU A 214 -6.44 -55.19 71.77
CA GLU A 214 -7.44 -55.30 72.82
C GLU A 214 -7.92 -56.74 73.00
N GLU A 215 -8.25 -57.43 71.91
CA GLU A 215 -8.61 -58.85 71.92
C GLU A 215 -7.48 -59.69 72.52
N ALA A 216 -6.24 -59.49 72.07
CA ALA A 216 -5.07 -60.17 72.63
C ALA A 216 -4.91 -59.89 74.14
N SER A 217 -5.14 -58.66 74.57
CA SER A 217 -5.11 -58.28 76.00
C SER A 217 -6.24 -58.93 76.79
N GLN A 218 -7.43 -59.07 76.21
CA GLN A 218 -8.56 -59.79 76.82
C GLN A 218 -8.26 -61.28 76.95
N TYR A 219 -7.73 -61.92 75.90
CA TYR A 219 -7.30 -63.32 75.95
C TYR A 219 -6.21 -63.53 77.00
N GLN A 220 -5.24 -62.61 77.11
CA GLN A 220 -4.20 -62.67 78.14
C GLN A 220 -4.80 -62.61 79.55
N ARG A 221 -5.72 -61.67 79.81
CA ARG A 221 -6.40 -61.57 81.11
C ARG A 221 -7.20 -62.83 81.43
N GLN A 222 -7.94 -63.36 80.46
CA GLN A 222 -8.69 -64.61 80.62
C GLN A 222 -7.77 -65.80 80.92
N ALA A 223 -6.62 -65.88 80.24
CA ALA A 223 -5.61 -66.90 80.50
C ALA A 223 -5.01 -66.76 81.91
N ASP A 224 -4.64 -65.55 82.32
CA ASP A 224 -4.11 -65.26 83.65
C ASP A 224 -5.13 -65.59 84.76
N ASP A 225 -6.40 -65.23 84.56
CA ASP A 225 -7.50 -65.55 85.47
C ASP A 225 -7.75 -67.06 85.55
N ALA A 226 -7.69 -67.78 84.42
CA ALA A 226 -7.83 -69.23 84.38
C ALA A 226 -6.67 -69.93 85.10
N ILE A 227 -5.43 -69.44 84.92
CA ILE A 227 -4.24 -69.91 85.65
C ILE A 227 -4.44 -69.67 87.15
N ARG A 228 -4.86 -68.46 87.56
CA ARG A 228 -5.11 -68.13 88.97
C ARG A 228 -6.17 -69.04 89.58
N ALA A 229 -7.30 -69.23 88.89
CA ALA A 229 -8.39 -70.10 89.34
C ALA A 229 -7.98 -71.58 89.43
N ARG A 230 -7.03 -72.03 88.59
CA ARG A 230 -6.44 -73.37 88.70
C ARG A 230 -5.53 -73.48 89.92
N LEU A 231 -4.63 -72.52 90.12
CA LEU A 231 -3.74 -72.49 91.29
C LEU A 231 -4.52 -72.45 92.60
N GLU A 232 -5.62 -71.69 92.66
CA GLU A 232 -6.50 -71.66 93.84
C GLU A 232 -7.16 -73.03 94.12
N ARG A 233 -7.56 -73.76 93.07
CA ARG A 233 -8.13 -75.12 93.22
C ARG A 233 -7.06 -76.10 93.71
N GLU A 234 -5.85 -76.05 93.15
CA GLU A 234 -4.73 -76.89 93.57
C GLU A 234 -4.31 -76.58 95.03
N ALA A 235 -4.23 -75.30 95.43
CA ALA A 235 -3.94 -74.90 96.80
C ALA A 235 -4.97 -75.43 97.81
N LYS A 236 -6.27 -75.39 97.46
CA LYS A 236 -7.35 -75.97 98.27
C LYS A 236 -7.20 -77.49 98.43
N GLN A 237 -6.81 -78.20 97.37
CA GLN A 237 -6.59 -79.65 97.41
C GLN A 237 -5.42 -80.05 98.32
N LEU A 238 -4.36 -79.23 98.36
CA LEU A 238 -3.17 -79.47 99.17
C LEU A 238 -3.32 -79.01 100.64
N GLY A 239 -4.49 -78.52 101.06
CA GLY A 239 -4.73 -78.04 102.42
C GLY A 239 -4.05 -76.71 102.77
N PHE A 240 -3.53 -75.99 101.77
CA PHE A 240 -2.90 -74.68 101.96
C PHE A 240 -3.99 -73.61 102.16
N LYS A 241 -4.10 -73.06 103.38
CA LYS A 241 -4.94 -71.87 103.61
C LYS A 241 -4.20 -70.65 103.06
N MET A 242 -4.65 -70.14 101.91
CA MET A 242 -4.16 -68.87 101.36
C MET A 242 -4.52 -67.74 102.33
N SER A 243 -3.59 -67.36 103.20
CA SER A 243 -3.73 -66.20 104.09
C SER A 243 -3.86 -64.93 103.26
N ALA A 244 -4.88 -64.12 103.55
CA ALA A 244 -5.19 -62.88 102.85
C ALA A 244 -3.94 -62.02 102.65
N SER A 245 -3.68 -61.65 101.39
CA SER A 245 -2.53 -60.83 101.01
C SER A 245 -2.56 -59.47 101.73
N PRO A 246 -1.41 -58.89 102.13
CA PRO A 246 -1.36 -57.63 102.86
C PRO A 246 -1.93 -56.50 102.02
N ARG A 247 -2.75 -55.63 102.63
CA ARG A 247 -3.20 -54.39 101.99
C ARG A 247 -1.96 -53.57 101.57
N PRO A 248 -1.92 -53.01 100.35
CA PRO A 248 -0.88 -52.07 99.99
C PRO A 248 -0.98 -50.87 100.95
N ARG A 249 0.16 -50.47 101.52
CA ARG A 249 0.27 -49.20 102.24
C ARG A 249 0.22 -48.09 101.19
N ASP A 250 -0.63 -47.10 101.47
CA ASP A 250 -0.76 -45.85 100.72
C ASP A 250 0.59 -45.14 100.50
#